data_AF-A0AAD1WCN6-F1
#
_entry.id   AF-A0AAD1WCN6-F1
#
_cell.length_a   1.000
_cell.length_b   1.000
_cell.length_c   1.000
_cell.angle_alpha   90.00
_cell.angle_beta   90.00
_cell.angle_gamma   90.00
#
_symmetry.space_group_name_H-M   'P 1'
#
loop_
_entity.id
_entity.type
_entity.pdbx_description
1 polymer ?
#
loop_
_entity_poly.entity_id
_entity_poly.type
_entity_poly.pdbx_seq_one_letter_code
_entity_poly.pdbx_strand_id
1 'polypeptide(L)'
;MATGNISWSDHADITMIIHIPDLVHPWSWCINLLLMQDKPTTHIIAARIKEYFETNSTPEVSPATNWDTHKAKIRGTLISLAMSLKKRRIQNITNEELKRLETLHKQQPSEYLLLQNLGSLKVSDSD
;
A
#
# COMPACT_ATOMS: atom_id res chain seq x y z
N MET A 1 -47.94 21.36 10.84
CA MET A 1 -46.58 21.16 11.36
C MET A 1 -46.45 22.08 12.56
N ALA A 2 -46.60 21.55 13.77
CA ALA A 2 -46.64 22.34 15.00
C ALA A 2 -45.21 22.59 15.47
N THR A 3 -44.76 23.84 15.46
CA THR A 3 -43.49 24.24 16.07
C THR A 3 -43.71 24.33 17.58
N GLY A 4 -43.13 23.39 18.32
CA GLY A 4 -43.12 23.40 19.78
C GLY A 4 -42.42 24.64 20.32
N ASN A 5 -42.93 25.15 21.43
CA ASN A 5 -42.45 26.35 22.11
C ASN A 5 -40.98 26.15 22.53
N ILE A 6 -40.04 26.86 21.91
CA ILE A 6 -38.61 26.75 22.22
C ILE A 6 -38.37 27.49 23.55
N SER A 7 -38.24 26.74 24.65
CA SER A 7 -37.79 27.31 25.91
C SER A 7 -36.29 27.61 25.83
N TRP A 8 -35.87 28.73 26.40
CA TRP A 8 -34.46 29.11 26.48
C TRP A 8 -33.77 28.21 27.51
N SER A 9 -33.46 26.97 27.11
CA SER A 9 -32.73 25.97 27.89
C SER A 9 -31.52 25.51 27.09
N ASP A 10 -30.41 25.26 27.79
CA ASP A 10 -29.20 24.60 27.29
C ASP A 10 -29.42 23.13 26.86
N HIS A 11 -30.62 22.58 27.11
CA HIS A 11 -31.07 21.26 26.69
C HIS A 11 -32.08 21.29 25.54
N ALA A 12 -32.13 22.36 24.74
CA ALA A 12 -32.98 22.41 23.56
C ALA A 12 -32.56 21.35 22.52
N ASP A 13 -33.53 20.59 22.01
CA ASP A 13 -33.28 19.56 21.00
C ASP A 13 -32.72 20.17 19.70
N ILE A 14 -31.48 19.82 19.36
CA ILE A 14 -30.85 20.21 18.10
C ILE A 14 -31.13 19.12 17.06
N THR A 15 -32.03 19.42 16.13
CA THR A 15 -32.27 18.54 14.98
C THR A 15 -31.42 19.02 13.80
N MET A 16 -30.54 18.16 13.31
CA MET A 16 -29.74 18.41 12.10
C MET A 16 -30.18 17.45 10.99
N ILE A 17 -30.53 18.00 9.83
CA ILE A 17 -30.81 17.22 8.62
C ILE A 17 -29.60 17.38 7.70
N ILE A 18 -28.87 16.28 7.48
CA ILE A 18 -27.72 16.24 6.58
C ILE A 18 -28.13 15.52 5.30
N HIS A 19 -28.09 16.23 4.18
CA HIS A 19 -28.17 15.61 2.85
C HIS A 19 -26.77 15.22 2.39
N ILE A 20 -26.49 13.92 2.41
CA ILE A 20 -25.29 13.36 1.80
C ILE A 20 -25.63 13.11 0.33
N PRO A 21 -25.04 13.82 -0.64
CA PRO A 21 -25.26 13.52 -2.05
C PRO A 21 -24.78 12.10 -2.35
N ASP A 22 -25.36 11.44 -3.35
CA ASP A 22 -24.88 10.15 -3.82
C ASP A 22 -23.39 10.27 -4.19
N LEU A 23 -22.51 9.86 -3.26
CA LEU A 23 -21.09 9.74 -3.53
C LEU A 23 -20.96 8.59 -4.51
N VAL A 24 -20.91 8.91 -5.80
CA VAL A 24 -20.29 8.03 -6.79
C VAL A 24 -18.83 7.96 -6.37
N HIS A 25 -18.47 7.00 -5.53
CA HIS A 25 -17.13 6.87 -4.98
C HIS A 25 -16.19 6.60 -6.16
N PRO A 26 -15.43 7.59 -6.66
CA PRO A 26 -14.71 7.43 -7.93
C PRO A 26 -13.51 6.49 -7.78
N TRP A 27 -13.13 6.17 -6.53
CA TRP A 27 -11.99 5.34 -6.20
C TRP A 27 -12.41 4.08 -5.47
N SER A 28 -12.77 3.05 -6.24
CA SER A 28 -12.66 1.69 -5.73
C SER A 28 -11.16 1.35 -5.62
N TRP A 29 -10.71 0.98 -4.43
CA TRP A 29 -9.37 0.42 -4.28
C TRP A 29 -9.30 -0.87 -5.10
N CYS A 30 -8.36 -0.94 -6.04
CA CYS A 30 -8.09 -2.12 -6.84
C CYS A 30 -6.78 -2.76 -6.39
N ILE A 31 -6.78 -4.08 -6.28
CA ILE A 31 -5.57 -4.84 -5.97
C ILE A 31 -4.59 -4.77 -7.14
N ASN A 32 -3.29 -4.66 -6.85
CA ASN A 32 -2.27 -4.77 -7.90
C ASN A 32 -2.23 -6.21 -8.44
N LEU A 33 -2.80 -6.43 -9.62
CA LEU A 33 -2.89 -7.73 -10.28
C LEU A 33 -1.53 -8.40 -10.52
N LEU A 34 -0.44 -7.63 -10.63
CA LEU A 34 0.91 -8.20 -10.79
C LEU A 34 1.33 -9.02 -9.57
N LEU A 35 0.82 -8.70 -8.37
CA LEU A 35 1.07 -9.50 -7.16
C LEU A 35 0.47 -10.91 -7.27
N MET A 36 -0.60 -11.06 -8.06
CA MET A 36 -1.29 -12.33 -8.24
C MET A 36 -0.62 -13.23 -9.29
N GLN A 37 0.27 -12.68 -10.11
CA GLN A 37 1.00 -13.43 -11.13
C GLN A 37 2.25 -14.14 -10.56
N ASP A 38 2.83 -13.60 -9.48
CA ASP A 38 4.00 -14.17 -8.82
C ASP A 38 3.60 -15.28 -7.83
N LYS A 39 3.93 -16.54 -8.15
CA LYS A 39 3.58 -17.71 -7.31
C LYS A 39 4.09 -17.62 -5.86
N PRO A 40 5.34 -17.18 -5.59
CA PRO A 40 5.79 -16.95 -4.21
C PRO A 40 4.90 -15.95 -3.47
N THR A 41 4.55 -14.84 -4.10
CA THR A 41 3.70 -13.80 -3.50
C THR A 41 2.29 -14.32 -3.20
N THR A 42 1.69 -15.11 -4.09
CA THR A 42 0.36 -15.69 -3.84
C THR A 42 0.37 -16.69 -2.69
N HIS A 43 1.43 -17.50 -2.55
CA HIS A 43 1.60 -18.38 -1.38
C HIS A 43 1.68 -17.60 -0.07
N ILE A 44 2.41 -16.47 -0.05
CA ILE A 44 2.48 -15.61 1.13
C ILE A 44 1.10 -15.06 1.46
N ILE A 45 0.36 -14.55 0.48
CA ILE A 45 -0.99 -14.01 0.68
C ILE A 45 -1.91 -15.09 1.26
N ALA A 46 -1.92 -16.29 0.69
CA ALA A 46 -2.72 -17.41 1.18
C ALA A 46 -2.36 -17.79 2.63
N ALA A 47 -1.07 -17.83 2.97
CA ALA A 47 -0.61 -18.09 4.32
C ALA A 47 -1.07 -17.01 5.31
N ARG A 48 -1.02 -15.73 4.93
CA ARG A 48 -1.50 -14.61 5.77
C ARG A 48 -3.00 -14.63 5.99
N ILE A 49 -3.78 -15.02 4.98
CA ILE A 49 -5.22 -15.19 5.12
C ILE A 49 -5.52 -16.29 6.13
N LYS A 50 -4.86 -17.45 5.99
CA LYS A 50 -5.02 -18.59 6.89
C LYS A 50 -4.64 -18.23 8.33
N GLU A 51 -3.45 -17.66 8.53
CA GLU A 51 -2.94 -17.19 9.83
C GLU A 51 -3.92 -16.25 10.53
N TYR A 52 -4.51 -15.32 9.78
CA TYR A 52 -5.49 -14.38 10.32
C TYR A 52 -6.73 -15.09 10.88
N PHE A 53 -7.35 -15.97 10.09
CA PHE A 53 -8.57 -16.66 10.52
C PHE A 53 -8.32 -17.71 11.60
N GLU A 54 -7.15 -18.35 11.64
CA GLU A 54 -6.78 -19.25 12.72
C GLU A 54 -6.64 -18.54 14.08
N THR A 55 -6.22 -17.28 14.06
CA THR A 55 -5.93 -16.51 15.30
C THR A 55 -7.06 -15.59 15.73
N ASN A 56 -7.87 -15.08 14.80
CA ASN A 56 -8.88 -14.05 15.08
C ASN A 56 -10.33 -14.55 15.03
N SER A 57 -10.56 -15.81 14.66
CA SER A 57 -11.92 -16.40 14.65
C SER A 57 -12.28 -16.90 16.05
N THR A 58 -12.61 -15.98 16.94
CA THR A 58 -13.13 -16.30 18.27
C THR A 58 -14.66 -16.18 18.30
N PRO A 59 -15.35 -16.91 19.19
CA PRO A 59 -16.81 -16.83 19.34
C PRO A 59 -17.32 -15.43 19.76
N GLU A 60 -16.45 -14.63 20.37
CA GLU A 60 -16.76 -13.29 20.89
C GLU A 60 -16.81 -12.22 19.79
N VAL A 61 -16.14 -12.46 18.65
CA VAL A 61 -16.06 -11.49 17.56
C VAL A 61 -17.10 -11.83 16.51
N SER A 62 -17.94 -10.83 16.17
CA SER A 62 -18.94 -11.01 15.12
C SER A 62 -18.29 -11.31 13.76
N PRO A 63 -18.91 -12.13 12.89
CA PRO A 63 -18.38 -12.38 11.55
C PRO A 63 -18.17 -11.11 10.72
N ALA A 64 -19.02 -10.09 10.91
CA ALA A 64 -18.89 -8.80 10.24
C ALA A 64 -17.62 -8.06 10.68
N THR A 65 -17.38 -7.96 11.98
CA THR A 65 -16.17 -7.33 12.55
C THR A 65 -14.90 -8.06 12.13
N ASN A 66 -14.94 -9.40 12.15
CA ASN A 66 -13.84 -10.24 11.69
C ASN A 66 -13.53 -9.98 10.21
N TRP A 67 -14.55 -9.94 9.35
CA TRP A 67 -14.39 -9.63 7.92
C TRP A 67 -13.85 -8.22 7.66
N ASP A 68 -14.35 -7.21 8.36
CA ASP A 68 -13.87 -5.83 8.22
C ASP A 68 -12.41 -5.69 8.63
N THR A 69 -12.03 -6.34 9.74
CA THR A 69 -10.66 -6.35 10.23
C THR A 69 -9.73 -7.13 9.28
N HIS A 70 -10.19 -8.28 8.78
CA HIS A 70 -9.47 -9.06 7.76
C HIS A 70 -9.17 -8.22 6.53
N LYS A 71 -10.18 -7.51 5.99
CA LYS A 71 -10.03 -6.65 4.82
C LYS A 71 -9.01 -5.54 5.05
N ALA A 72 -8.99 -4.92 6.24
CA ALA A 72 -7.97 -3.92 6.57
C ALA A 72 -6.56 -4.54 6.64
N LYS A 73 -6.43 -5.68 7.31
CA LYS A 73 -5.17 -6.41 7.46
C LYS A 73 -4.58 -6.81 6.11
N ILE A 74 -5.37 -7.47 5.26
CA ILE A 74 -4.88 -8.00 3.98
C ILE A 74 -4.49 -6.88 3.01
N ARG A 75 -5.18 -5.72 3.03
CA ARG A 75 -4.78 -4.53 2.26
C ARG A 75 -3.40 -4.04 2.66
N GLY A 76 -3.12 -3.93 3.96
CA GLY A 76 -1.80 -3.55 4.46
C GLY A 76 -0.71 -4.53 4.02
N THR A 77 -1.00 -5.83 4.07
CA THR A 77 -0.11 -6.87 3.56
C THR A 77 0.19 -6.70 2.08
N LEU A 78 -0.82 -6.48 1.24
CA LEU A 78 -0.67 -6.32 -0.21
C LEU A 78 0.15 -5.07 -0.57
N ILE A 79 -0.09 -3.96 0.12
CA ILE A 79 0.68 -2.73 -0.08
C ILE A 79 2.16 -2.96 0.27
N SER A 80 2.43 -3.60 1.40
CA SER A 80 3.80 -3.92 1.84
C SER A 80 4.53 -4.83 0.84
N LEU A 81 3.84 -5.85 0.31
CA LEU A 81 4.37 -6.75 -0.71
C LEU A 81 4.68 -6.00 -2.02
N ALA A 82 3.77 -5.13 -2.48
CA ALA A 82 3.98 -4.31 -3.67
C ALA A 82 5.21 -3.40 -3.53
N MET A 83 5.36 -2.73 -2.40
CA MET A 83 6.52 -1.88 -2.12
C MET A 83 7.81 -2.69 -2.10
N SER A 84 7.80 -3.86 -1.48
CA SER A 84 8.96 -4.74 -1.39
C SER A 84 9.40 -5.25 -2.77
N LEU A 85 8.46 -5.63 -3.63
CA LEU A 85 8.73 -6.05 -5.00
C LEU A 85 9.25 -4.88 -5.86
N LYS A 86 8.67 -3.69 -5.72
CA LYS A 86 9.18 -2.47 -6.38
C LYS A 86 10.63 -2.22 -5.98
N LYS A 87 10.94 -2.26 -4.69
CA LYS A 87 12.30 -2.07 -4.16
C LYS A 87 13.27 -3.10 -4.74
N ARG A 88 12.91 -4.39 -4.73
CA ARG A 88 13.72 -5.47 -5.29
C ARG A 88 13.99 -5.26 -6.79
N ARG A 89 12.97 -4.86 -7.55
CA ARG A 89 13.11 -4.59 -8.99
C ARG A 89 14.08 -3.45 -9.26
N ILE A 90 13.96 -2.34 -8.53
CA ILE A 90 14.88 -1.20 -8.66
C ILE A 90 16.30 -1.64 -8.32
N GLN A 91 16.49 -2.34 -7.20
CA GLN A 91 17.81 -2.86 -6.80
C GLN A 91 18.44 -3.77 -7.85
N ASN A 92 17.66 -4.67 -8.46
CA ASN A 92 18.15 -5.54 -9.52
C ASN A 92 18.61 -4.75 -10.74
N ILE A 93 17.83 -3.76 -11.19
CA ILE A 93 18.19 -2.88 -12.31
C ILE A 93 19.48 -2.11 -12.00
N THR A 94 19.59 -1.52 -10.80
CA THR A 94 20.80 -0.80 -10.37
C THR A 94 22.02 -1.73 -10.35
N ASN A 95 21.88 -2.95 -9.85
CA ASN A 95 22.96 -3.93 -9.82
C ASN A 95 23.38 -4.39 -11.22
N GLU A 96 22.44 -4.56 -12.15
CA GLU A 96 22.74 -4.88 -13.55
C GLU A 96 23.48 -3.75 -14.24
N GLU A 97 23.06 -2.50 -14.03
CA GLU A 97 23.76 -1.34 -14.58
C GLU A 97 25.16 -1.18 -13.99
N LEU A 98 25.32 -1.42 -12.68
CA LEU A 98 26.62 -1.42 -12.01
C LEU A 98 27.56 -2.44 -12.67
N LYS A 99 27.11 -3.69 -12.88
CA LYS A 99 27.90 -4.74 -13.55
C LYS A 99 28.27 -4.37 -14.99
N ARG A 100 27.36 -3.72 -15.71
CA ARG A 100 27.61 -3.23 -17.08
C ARG A 100 28.74 -2.20 -17.08
N LEU A 101 28.66 -1.21 -16.19
CA LEU A 101 29.66 -0.16 -16.04
C LEU A 101 31.02 -0.73 -15.62
N GLU A 102 31.05 -1.67 -14.68
CA GLU A 102 32.27 -2.38 -14.28
C GLU A 102 32.94 -3.09 -15.47
N THR A 103 32.14 -3.75 -16.31
CA THR A 103 32.65 -4.48 -17.48
C THR A 103 33.22 -3.53 -18.53
N LEU A 104 32.52 -2.43 -18.81
CA LEU A 104 33.01 -1.40 -19.73
C LEU A 104 34.31 -0.78 -19.23
N HIS A 105 34.41 -0.49 -17.94
CA HIS A 105 35.61 0.09 -17.36
C HIS A 105 36.81 -0.87 -17.39
N LYS A 106 36.58 -2.18 -17.18
CA LYS A 106 37.62 -3.21 -17.36
C LYS A 106 38.16 -3.27 -18.79
N GLN A 107 37.30 -3.05 -19.78
CA GLN A 107 37.67 -3.07 -21.20
C GLN A 107 38.35 -1.77 -21.63
N GLN A 108 37.90 -0.63 -21.12
CA GLN A 108 38.45 0.69 -21.43
C GLN A 108 38.70 1.48 -20.12
N PRO A 109 39.94 1.43 -19.58
CA PRO A 109 40.32 2.23 -18.43
C PRO A 109 40.37 3.71 -18.82
N SER A 110 39.26 4.43 -18.61
CA SER A 110 39.15 5.88 -18.83
C SER A 110 38.73 6.57 -17.55
N GLU A 111 39.62 7.39 -17.00
CA GLU A 111 39.41 8.16 -15.76
C GLU A 111 38.28 9.20 -15.92
N TYR A 112 38.18 9.83 -17.09
CA TYR A 112 37.13 10.80 -17.42
C TYR A 112 35.72 10.17 -17.38
N LEU A 113 35.54 9.01 -18.01
CA LEU A 113 34.26 8.30 -18.02
C LEU A 113 33.87 7.80 -16.61
N LEU A 114 34.86 7.47 -15.77
CA LEU A 114 34.65 7.07 -14.39
C LEU A 114 34.04 8.20 -13.56
N LEU A 115 34.62 9.41 -13.65
CA LEU A 115 34.16 10.59 -12.95
C LEU A 115 32.75 11.04 -13.40
N GLN A 116 32.45 10.92 -14.70
CA GLN A 116 31.13 11.22 -15.24
C GLN A 116 30.05 10.28 -14.68
N ASN A 117 30.31 8.96 -14.68
CA ASN A 117 29.34 7.95 -14.24
C ASN A 117 29.10 7.97 -12.71
N LEU A 118 30.13 8.29 -11.91
CA LEU A 118 30.01 8.43 -10.45
C LEU A 118 29.10 9.60 -10.04
N GLY A 119 29.07 10.68 -10.83
CA GLY A 119 28.17 11.81 -10.59
C GLY A 119 26.70 11.44 -10.78
N SER A 120 26.39 10.59 -11.77
CA SER A 120 25.02 10.15 -12.07
C SER A 120 24.47 9.15 -11.05
N LEU A 121 25.32 8.34 -10.41
CA LEU A 121 24.91 7.35 -9.41
C LEU A 121 24.51 7.97 -8.06
N LYS A 122 25.11 9.09 -7.66
CA LYS A 122 24.81 9.74 -6.37
C LYS A 122 23.42 10.39 -6.30
N VAL A 123 22.78 10.64 -7.45
CA VAL A 123 21.48 11.33 -7.51
C VAL A 123 20.31 10.37 -7.22
N SER A 124 20.47 9.05 -7.34
CA SER A 124 19.36 8.09 -7.16
C SER A 124 19.13 7.61 -5.73
N ASP A 125 20.03 7.89 -4.79
CA ASP A 125 19.96 7.43 -3.40
C ASP A 125 19.31 8.45 -2.44
N SER A 126 18.79 9.56 -2.98
CA SER A 126 18.16 10.65 -2.21
C SER A 126 16.66 10.71 -2.48
N ASP A 127 15.91 9.67 -2.10
CA ASP A 127 14.44 9.69 -1.95
C ASP A 127 13.97 8.63 -0.93
#